data_AF-A0A1B7W023-F1
#
_entry.id   AF-A0A1B7W023-F1
#
_cell.length_a   1.000
_cell.length_b   1.000
_cell.length_c   1.000
_cell.angle_alpha   90.00
_cell.angle_beta   90.00
_cell.angle_gamma   90.00
#
_symmetry.space_group_name_H-M   'P 1'
#
loop_
_entity.id
_entity.type
_entity.pdbx_description
1 polymer ?
#
loop_
_entity_poly.entity_id
_entity_poly.type
_entity_poly.pdbx_seq_one_letter_code
_entity_poly.pdbx_strand_id
1 'polypeptide(L)'
;NRNVISVIAGGFGGGAPAPSSGAAAEPVGEVVPVNAAETAELLHDAKSVIIVPGYGMAVAQAQHTVYEITKTLREKKINVRFGIHPVAGRMPGHMNVLLAEAKVPYDIVLEMDEINDDFADTDVVMVIGANDIVNPAAQDDPTSP
;
A
#
# COMPACT_ATOMS: atom_id res chain seq x y z
N ASN A 1 -3.43 -5.96 -14.58
CA ASN A 1 -3.61 -5.89 -16.04
C ASN A 1 -4.89 -6.62 -16.49
N ARG A 2 -6.07 -5.97 -16.47
CA ARG A 2 -7.34 -6.58 -16.95
C ARG A 2 -8.01 -5.69 -17.99
N ASN A 3 -8.47 -6.28 -19.10
CA ASN A 3 -9.14 -5.56 -20.20
C ASN A 3 -10.54 -5.08 -19.77
N VAL A 4 -10.91 -3.84 -20.09
CA VAL A 4 -12.20 -3.20 -19.75
C VAL A 4 -13.42 -4.05 -20.15
N ILE A 5 -13.34 -4.76 -21.29
CA ILE A 5 -14.43 -5.64 -21.75
C ILE A 5 -14.64 -6.84 -20.81
N SER A 6 -13.55 -7.37 -20.24
CA SER A 6 -13.60 -8.51 -19.29
C SER A 6 -14.23 -8.14 -17.94
N VAL A 7 -14.18 -6.86 -17.57
CA VAL A 7 -14.76 -6.34 -16.32
C VAL A 7 -16.26 -6.09 -16.46
N ILE A 8 -16.70 -5.56 -17.61
CA ILE A 8 -18.12 -5.22 -17.87
C ILE A 8 -18.96 -6.47 -18.14
N ALA A 9 -18.40 -7.49 -18.80
CA ALA A 9 -19.13 -8.72 -19.16
C ALA A 9 -19.27 -9.74 -18.01
N GLY A 10 -18.88 -9.39 -16.78
CA GLY A 10 -18.94 -10.31 -15.63
C GLY A 10 -17.96 -11.48 -15.79
N GLY A 11 -16.70 -11.20 -16.10
CA GLY A 11 -15.66 -12.19 -16.32
C GLY A 11 -15.30 -13.01 -15.08
N PHE A 12 -16.11 -14.04 -14.78
CA PHE A 12 -15.57 -15.30 -14.31
C PHE A 12 -14.86 -15.98 -15.49
N GLY A 13 -13.53 -16.01 -15.46
CA GLY A 13 -12.73 -16.86 -16.33
C GLY A 13 -12.57 -16.36 -17.78
N GLY A 14 -11.71 -15.36 -17.98
CA GLY A 14 -11.15 -15.10 -19.30
C GLY A 14 -10.15 -16.20 -19.68
N GLY A 15 -10.60 -17.21 -20.42
CA GLY A 15 -9.90 -17.91 -21.51
C GLY A 15 -8.43 -18.32 -21.39
N ALA A 16 -7.82 -18.36 -20.20
CA ALA A 16 -6.57 -19.08 -19.99
C ALA A 16 -6.87 -20.59 -19.90
N PRO A 17 -5.99 -21.47 -20.41
CA PRO A 17 -6.13 -22.90 -20.18
C PRO A 17 -6.29 -23.15 -18.67
N ALA A 18 -7.13 -24.11 -18.29
CA ALA A 18 -7.36 -24.49 -16.90
C ALA A 18 -6.04 -24.49 -16.14
N PRO A 19 -5.97 -23.87 -14.94
CA PRO A 19 -4.71 -23.78 -14.21
C PRO A 19 -4.23 -25.21 -13.98
N SER A 20 -3.10 -25.56 -14.60
CA SER A 20 -2.25 -26.57 -14.00
C SER A 20 -2.04 -26.11 -12.57
N SER A 21 -2.31 -26.99 -11.62
CA SER A 21 -2.10 -26.79 -10.19
C SER A 21 -0.62 -26.54 -9.87
N GLY A 22 -0.08 -25.41 -10.33
CA GLY A 22 1.14 -24.84 -9.80
C GLY A 22 0.80 -24.45 -8.38
N ALA A 23 1.35 -25.18 -7.42
CA ALA A 23 1.24 -24.81 -6.03
C ALA A 23 1.63 -23.34 -5.91
N ALA A 24 0.75 -22.51 -5.33
CA ALA A 24 1.16 -21.20 -4.86
C ALA A 24 2.44 -21.40 -4.06
N ALA A 25 3.47 -20.61 -4.35
CA ALA A 25 4.76 -20.75 -3.66
C ALA A 25 4.47 -20.76 -2.15
N GLU A 26 4.88 -21.83 -1.47
CA GLU A 26 4.67 -21.95 -0.03
C GLU A 26 5.29 -20.72 0.64
N PRO A 27 4.61 -20.09 1.61
CA PRO A 27 5.16 -18.92 2.30
C PRO A 27 6.53 -19.28 2.88
N VAL A 28 7.56 -18.59 2.39
CA VAL A 28 8.94 -18.80 2.82
C VAL A 28 9.26 -17.80 3.93
N GLY A 29 9.67 -18.30 5.09
CA GLY A 29 10.12 -17.49 6.23
C GLY A 29 9.10 -17.40 7.36
N GLU A 30 9.53 -16.80 8.48
CA GLU A 30 8.68 -16.53 9.64
C GLU A 30 8.27 -15.05 9.67
N VAL A 31 6.99 -14.81 9.95
CA VAL A 31 6.49 -13.44 10.20
C VAL A 31 6.93 -13.02 11.59
N VAL A 32 7.63 -11.89 11.69
CA VAL A 32 7.99 -11.28 12.97
C VAL A 32 6.84 -10.35 13.39
N PRO A 33 6.06 -10.72 14.42
CA PRO A 33 5.03 -9.82 14.93
C PRO A 33 5.68 -8.66 15.67
N VAL A 34 5.12 -7.46 15.51
CA VAL A 34 5.49 -6.26 16.28
C VAL A 34 4.25 -5.68 16.93
N ASN A 35 4.40 -5.13 18.13
CA ASN A 35 3.34 -4.43 18.84
C ASN A 35 3.37 -2.91 18.55
N ALA A 36 2.35 -2.18 19.02
CA ALA A 36 2.23 -0.76 18.74
C ALA A 36 3.37 0.10 19.32
N ALA A 37 3.94 -0.28 20.47
CA ALA A 37 5.07 0.44 21.07
C ALA A 37 6.35 0.22 20.26
N GLU A 38 6.63 -1.03 19.87
CA GLU A 38 7.76 -1.37 19.00
C GLU A 38 7.66 -0.67 17.63
N THR A 39 6.47 -0.65 17.02
CA THR A 39 6.24 0.10 15.78
C THR A 39 6.50 1.59 15.97
N ALA A 40 6.10 2.17 17.10
CA ALA A 40 6.36 3.58 17.39
C ALA A 40 7.86 3.86 17.55
N GLU A 41 8.63 2.95 18.17
CA GLU A 41 10.08 3.05 18.28
C GLU A 41 10.75 2.97 16.90
N LEU A 42 10.37 2.00 16.06
CA LEU A 42 10.87 1.89 14.68
C LEU A 42 10.62 3.16 13.87
N LEU A 43 9.42 3.71 13.96
CA LEU A 43 9.07 4.97 13.29
C LEU A 43 9.81 6.17 13.89
N HIS A 44 10.10 6.16 15.19
CA HIS A 44 10.80 7.25 15.86
C HIS A 44 12.28 7.32 15.47
N ASP A 45 12.93 6.17 15.30
CA ASP A 45 14.35 6.06 14.98
C ASP A 45 14.66 6.20 13.48
N ALA A 46 13.63 6.08 12.63
CA ALA A 46 13.73 6.27 11.19
C ALA A 46 14.04 7.73 10.80
N LYS A 47 14.78 7.91 9.70
CA LYS A 47 14.96 9.19 9.02
C LYS A 47 13.99 9.34 7.86
N SER A 48 13.63 8.24 7.20
CA SER A 48 12.68 8.18 6.09
C SER A 48 11.59 7.13 6.31
N VAL A 49 10.34 7.53 6.11
CA VAL A 49 9.16 6.66 6.23
C VAL A 49 8.29 6.81 4.99
N ILE A 50 7.90 5.69 4.38
CA ILE A 50 6.86 5.65 3.36
C ILE A 50 5.61 4.99 3.94
N ILE A 51 4.47 5.65 3.81
CA ILE A 51 3.16 5.10 4.20
C ILE A 51 2.43 4.66 2.93
N VAL A 52 2.01 3.40 2.86
CA VAL A 52 1.25 2.84 1.74
C VAL A 52 -0.18 2.52 2.20
N PRO A 53 -1.14 3.44 1.99
CA PRO A 53 -2.52 3.23 2.40
C PRO A 53 -3.29 2.35 1.39
N GLY A 54 -4.15 1.50 1.92
CA GLY A 54 -5.09 0.69 1.14
C GLY A 54 -6.53 0.83 1.60
N TYR A 55 -7.41 0.01 1.02
CA TYR A 55 -8.84 0.08 1.28
C TYR A 55 -9.19 -0.16 2.76
N GLY A 56 -8.43 -0.97 3.49
CA GLY A 56 -8.65 -1.20 4.92
C GLY A 56 -8.55 0.07 5.77
N MET A 57 -7.69 1.02 5.39
CA MET A 57 -7.61 2.34 6.05
C MET A 57 -8.94 3.10 5.91
N ALA A 58 -9.54 3.06 4.71
CA ALA A 58 -10.82 3.69 4.43
C ALA A 58 -11.97 3.03 5.21
N VAL A 59 -12.02 1.69 5.24
CA VAL A 59 -13.05 0.96 5.99
C VAL A 59 -12.99 1.29 7.48
N ALA A 60 -11.78 1.42 8.03
CA ALA A 60 -11.55 1.75 9.43
C ALA A 60 -11.68 3.25 9.75
N GLN A 61 -11.85 4.11 8.74
CA GLN A 61 -11.85 5.58 8.90
C GLN A 61 -10.57 6.09 9.61
N ALA A 62 -9.44 5.47 9.31
CA ALA A 62 -8.17 5.70 10.01
C ALA A 62 -7.37 6.90 9.47
N GLN A 63 -7.83 7.57 8.40
CA GLN A 63 -7.10 8.64 7.72
C GLN A 63 -6.66 9.77 8.65
N HIS A 64 -7.49 10.15 9.63
CA HIS A 64 -7.15 11.18 10.61
C HIS A 64 -6.07 10.72 11.58
N THR A 65 -6.12 9.47 12.03
CA THR A 65 -5.07 8.90 12.90
C THR A 65 -3.73 8.82 12.17
N VAL A 66 -3.75 8.40 10.90
CA VAL A 66 -2.54 8.36 10.05
C VAL A 66 -1.97 9.76 9.83
N TYR A 67 -2.82 10.77 9.68
CA TYR A 67 -2.39 12.16 9.63
C TYR A 67 -1.72 12.63 10.94
N GLU A 68 -2.28 12.31 12.11
CA GLU A 68 -1.66 12.67 13.39
C GLU A 68 -0.31 11.97 13.61
N ILE A 69 -0.17 10.71 13.19
CA ILE A 69 1.13 10.01 13.16
C ILE A 69 2.11 10.76 12.25
N THR A 70 1.69 11.06 11.02
CA THR A 70 2.52 11.78 10.03
C THR A 70 2.99 13.12 10.57
N LYS A 71 2.08 13.89 11.15
CA LYS A 71 2.38 15.19 11.75
C LYS A 71 3.42 15.05 12.87
N THR A 72 3.24 14.09 13.77
CA THR A 72 4.15 13.84 14.90
C THR A 72 5.56 13.48 14.41
N LEU A 73 5.67 12.64 13.38
CA LEU A 73 6.96 12.25 12.79
C LEU A 73 7.63 13.45 12.07
N ARG A 74 6.87 14.23 11.31
CA ARG A 74 7.40 15.42 10.61
C ARG A 74 7.84 16.53 11.56
N GLU A 75 7.17 16.71 12.71
CA GLU A 75 7.61 17.62 13.77
C GLU A 75 9.01 17.25 14.29
N LYS A 76 9.34 15.96 14.29
CA LYS A 76 10.67 15.41 14.62
C LYS A 76 11.65 15.42 13.45
N LYS A 77 11.30 16.05 12.32
CA LYS A 77 12.12 16.16 11.09
C LYS A 77 12.33 14.84 10.34
N ILE A 78 11.48 13.85 10.57
CA ILE A 78 11.47 12.60 9.81
C ILE A 78 10.82 12.88 8.45
N ASN A 79 11.43 12.39 7.37
CA ASN A 79 10.89 12.50 6.02
C ASN A 79 9.76 11.48 5.82
N VAL A 80 8.52 11.93 5.89
CA VAL A 80 7.33 11.07 5.71
C VAL A 80 6.65 11.38 4.38
N ARG A 81 6.48 10.36 3.56
CA ARG A 81 5.82 10.41 2.25
C ARG A 81 4.74 9.32 2.17
N PHE A 82 3.74 9.54 1.33
CA PHE A 82 2.71 8.56 1.00
C PHE A 82 2.93 8.05 -0.41
N GLY A 83 2.91 6.72 -0.58
CA GLY A 83 2.92 6.09 -1.89
C GLY A 83 1.52 5.61 -2.26
N ILE A 84 0.94 6.19 -3.30
CA ILE A 84 -0.42 5.88 -3.75
C ILE A 84 -0.36 4.94 -4.95
N HIS A 85 -0.87 3.72 -4.75
CA HIS A 85 -1.09 2.80 -5.86
C HIS A 85 -2.32 3.26 -6.67
N PRO A 86 -2.28 3.28 -8.01
CA PRO A 86 -3.35 3.85 -8.85
C PRO A 86 -4.72 3.20 -8.68
N VAL A 87 -4.76 1.94 -8.22
CA VAL A 87 -6.01 1.21 -7.91
C VAL A 87 -6.24 0.98 -6.42
N ALA A 88 -5.55 1.73 -5.54
CA ALA A 88 -5.81 1.68 -4.10
C ALA A 88 -7.26 2.12 -3.78
N GLY A 89 -8.00 1.27 -3.09
CA GLY A 89 -9.37 1.56 -2.66
C GLY A 89 -10.46 0.86 -3.49
N ARG A 90 -11.47 1.63 -3.91
CA ARG A 90 -12.69 1.16 -4.60
C ARG A 90 -13.15 2.09 -5.73
N MET A 91 -12.49 3.23 -5.87
CA MET A 91 -12.70 4.20 -6.94
C MET A 91 -11.34 4.83 -7.29
N PRO A 92 -11.14 5.32 -8.52
CA PRO A 92 -9.93 6.07 -8.87
C PRO A 92 -9.74 7.26 -7.92
N GLY A 93 -8.51 7.46 -7.43
CA GLY A 93 -8.17 8.56 -6.52
C GLY A 93 -8.77 8.44 -5.10
N HIS A 94 -9.29 7.27 -4.70
CA HIS A 94 -9.94 7.09 -3.39
C HIS A 94 -9.03 7.52 -2.24
N MET A 95 -7.76 7.10 -2.25
CA MET A 95 -6.83 7.47 -1.18
C MET A 95 -6.50 8.95 -1.19
N ASN A 96 -6.30 9.58 -2.35
CA ASN A 96 -6.01 11.02 -2.46
C ASN A 96 -7.15 11.86 -1.83
N VAL A 97 -8.41 11.48 -2.05
CA VAL A 97 -9.57 12.16 -1.46
C VAL A 97 -9.60 12.02 0.06
N LEU A 98 -9.39 10.81 0.60
CA LEU A 98 -9.39 10.60 2.05
C LEU A 98 -8.22 11.28 2.76
N LEU A 99 -7.04 11.30 2.14
CA LEU A 99 -5.87 11.99 2.68
C LEU A 99 -6.07 13.51 2.63
N ALA A 100 -6.69 14.04 1.56
CA ALA A 100 -7.09 15.44 1.48
C ALA A 100 -8.12 15.82 2.55
N GLU A 101 -9.12 14.97 2.79
CA GLU A 101 -10.09 15.15 3.89
C GLU A 101 -9.40 15.18 5.25
N ALA A 102 -8.40 14.31 5.46
CA ALA A 102 -7.58 14.29 6.65
C ALA A 102 -6.56 15.44 6.74
N LYS A 103 -6.49 16.32 5.73
CA LYS A 103 -5.56 17.47 5.64
C LYS A 103 -4.09 17.08 5.50
N VAL A 104 -3.81 15.91 4.93
CA VAL A 104 -2.46 15.53 4.54
C VAL A 104 -1.99 16.48 3.42
N PRO A 105 -0.82 17.12 3.56
CA PRO A 105 -0.29 18.00 2.52
C PRO A 105 -0.01 17.24 1.21
N TYR A 106 -0.42 17.82 0.08
CA TYR A 106 -0.28 17.16 -1.24
C TYR A 106 1.18 16.97 -1.67
N ASP A 107 2.11 17.78 -1.18
CA ASP A 107 3.55 17.70 -1.50
C ASP A 107 4.21 16.41 -1.00
N ILE A 108 3.57 15.71 -0.06
CA ILE A 108 4.05 14.44 0.47
C ILE A 108 3.20 13.24 0.03
N VAL A 109 2.28 13.45 -0.92
CA VAL A 109 1.45 12.38 -1.50
C VAL A 109 1.91 12.17 -2.93
N LEU A 110 2.58 11.05 -3.16
CA LEU A 110 3.23 10.71 -4.42
C LEU A 110 2.51 9.53 -5.07
N GLU A 111 2.39 9.57 -6.39
CA GLU A 111 1.90 8.45 -7.17
C GLU A 111 2.98 7.35 -7.25
N MET A 112 2.56 6.11 -7.51
CA MET A 112 3.44 4.94 -7.53
C MET A 112 4.70 5.14 -8.38
N ASP A 113 4.57 5.70 -9.58
CA ASP A 113 5.70 5.89 -10.50
C ASP A 113 6.69 6.97 -10.01
N GLU A 114 6.26 7.87 -9.12
CA GLU A 114 7.09 8.95 -8.58
C GLU A 114 7.90 8.50 -7.36
N ILE A 115 7.39 7.53 -6.60
CA ILE A 115 7.98 7.09 -5.32
C ILE A 115 8.68 5.72 -5.39
N ASN A 116 8.48 4.95 -6.46
CA ASN A 116 8.97 3.58 -6.54
C ASN A 116 10.49 3.45 -6.36
N ASP A 117 11.26 4.37 -6.92
CA ASP A 117 12.74 4.37 -6.81
C ASP A 117 13.22 4.72 -5.39
N ASP A 118 12.36 5.35 -4.57
CA ASP A 118 12.71 5.78 -3.21
C ASP A 118 12.64 4.66 -2.17
N PHE A 119 12.02 3.52 -2.48
CA PHE A 119 11.85 2.41 -1.52
C PHE A 119 13.18 1.80 -1.09
N ALA A 120 14.18 1.77 -1.97
CA ALA A 120 15.51 1.23 -1.66
C ALA A 120 16.25 2.03 -0.58
N ASP A 121 15.98 3.33 -0.48
CA ASP A 121 16.60 4.27 0.45
C ASP A 121 15.66 4.65 1.62
N THR A 122 14.58 3.89 1.83
CA THR A 122 13.60 4.13 2.89
C THR A 122 13.84 3.24 4.11
N ASP A 123 13.94 3.83 5.30
CA ASP A 123 14.21 3.08 6.54
C ASP A 123 13.02 2.21 6.96
N VAL A 124 11.79 2.75 6.88
CA VAL A 124 10.56 2.05 7.27
C VAL A 124 9.44 2.26 6.26
N VAL A 125 8.80 1.18 5.84
CA VAL A 125 7.56 1.21 5.03
C VAL A 125 6.39 0.74 5.89
N MET A 126 5.41 1.62 6.11
CA MET A 126 4.20 1.30 6.87
C MET A 126 3.02 1.07 5.91
N VAL A 127 2.67 -0.20 5.72
CA VAL A 127 1.54 -0.63 4.89
C VAL A 127 0.26 -0.66 5.74
N ILE A 128 -0.76 0.12 5.38
CA ILE A 128 -2.00 0.25 6.18
C ILE A 128 -3.21 -0.20 5.38
N GLY A 129 -3.74 -1.39 5.68
CA GLY A 129 -4.96 -1.88 5.06
C GLY A 129 -4.85 -2.12 3.55
N ALA A 130 -3.63 -2.38 3.07
CA ALA A 130 -3.33 -2.80 1.71
C ALA A 130 -2.87 -4.26 1.70
N ASN A 131 -3.17 -4.97 0.61
CA ASN A 131 -2.76 -6.36 0.41
C ASN A 131 -2.33 -6.55 -1.06
N ASP A 132 -3.29 -6.64 -1.98
CA ASP A 132 -3.03 -6.94 -3.40
C ASP A 132 -2.06 -5.94 -4.06
N ILE A 133 -2.15 -4.65 -3.70
CA ILE A 133 -1.31 -3.58 -4.27
C ILE A 133 0.14 -3.58 -3.78
N VAL A 134 0.48 -4.40 -2.78
CA VAL A 134 1.84 -4.58 -2.25
C VAL A 134 2.32 -6.03 -2.39
N ASN A 135 1.58 -6.86 -3.12
CA ASN A 135 1.90 -8.27 -3.26
C ASN A 135 3.07 -8.47 -4.25
N PRO A 136 4.24 -8.95 -3.81
CA PRO A 136 5.38 -9.16 -4.70
C PRO A 136 5.13 -10.24 -5.77
N ALA A 137 4.22 -11.19 -5.52
CA ALA A 137 3.90 -12.25 -6.48
C ALA A 137 3.34 -11.71 -7.80
N ALA A 138 2.77 -10.50 -7.81
CA ALA A 138 2.29 -9.85 -9.03
C ALA A 138 3.40 -9.54 -10.05
N GLN A 139 4.68 -9.57 -9.66
CA GLN A 139 5.81 -9.35 -10.57
C GLN A 139 6.15 -10.60 -11.40
N ASP A 140 6.11 -11.78 -10.77
CA ASP A 140 6.65 -13.02 -11.33
C ASP A 140 5.60 -14.07 -11.67
N ASP A 141 4.40 -13.98 -11.07
CA ASP A 141 3.30 -14.92 -11.27
C ASP A 141 2.15 -14.27 -12.04
N PRO A 142 1.97 -14.60 -13.34
CA PRO A 142 0.85 -14.11 -14.15
C PRO A 142 -0.52 -14.57 -13.63
N THR A 143 -0.56 -15.57 -12.74
CA THR A 143 -1.77 -16.11 -12.12
C THR A 143 -2.06 -15.51 -10.74
N SER A 144 -1.15 -14.68 -10.20
CA SER A 144 -1.39 -13.91 -8.98
C SER A 144 -2.58 -12.96 -9.19
N PRO A 145 -3.51 -12.83 -8.22
CA PRO A 145 -4.73 -12.03 -8.32
C PRO A 145 -4.52 -10.55 -8.71
#